data_AF-A0A7S4MX53-F1
#
_entry.id   AF-A0A7S4MX53-F1
#
_cell.length_a   1.000
_cell.length_b   1.000
_cell.length_c   1.000
_cell.angle_alpha   90.00
_cell.angle_beta   90.00
_cell.angle_gamma   90.00
#
_symmetry.space_group_name_H-M   'P 1'
#
loop_
_entity.id
_entity.type
_entity.pdbx_description
1 polymer ?
#
loop_
_entity_poly.entity_id
_entity_poly.type
_entity_poly.pdbx_seq_one_letter_code
_entity_poly.pdbx_strand_id
1 'polypeptide(L)'
;MTSYLKQAREWATPTLKKSAFLTRGVLTPEEFVRAGDELVYKCPTWSWEGGDPKRVKGHLPPDKQYLVTRNVPCQTRASALEGGVGMEDDAARIDDECGGDDWLVSRVVSAEEQARRREKELVDTFDMLDDDG
;
A
#
# COMPACT_ATOMS: atom_id res chain seq x y z
N MET A 1 -3.10 15.41 29.80
CA MET A 1 -2.66 16.63 29.06
C MET A 1 -2.65 16.47 27.53
N THR A 2 -2.92 15.29 26.95
CA THR A 2 -2.97 15.09 25.47
C THR A 2 -4.31 15.45 24.81
N SER A 3 -5.37 15.74 25.59
CA SER A 3 -6.73 15.99 25.09
C SER A 3 -6.87 17.33 24.37
N TYR A 4 -6.19 18.39 24.86
CA TYR A 4 -6.31 19.74 24.31
C TYR A 4 -5.70 19.87 22.91
N LEU A 5 -4.59 19.18 22.64
CA LEU A 5 -3.95 19.18 21.32
C LEU A 5 -4.81 18.48 20.26
N LYS A 6 -5.49 17.38 20.63
CA LYS A 6 -6.43 16.69 19.73
C LYS A 6 -7.63 17.57 19.39
N GLN A 7 -8.18 18.25 20.39
CA GLN A 7 -9.33 19.14 20.23
C GLN A 7 -8.99 20.39 19.41
N ALA A 8 -7.80 20.97 19.64
CA ALA A 8 -7.30 22.08 18.83
C ALA A 8 -7.04 21.68 17.37
N ARG A 9 -6.50 20.48 17.12
CA ARG A 9 -6.34 19.94 15.76
C ARG A 9 -7.67 19.74 15.03
N GLU A 10 -8.63 19.13 15.71
CA GLU A 10 -9.98 18.88 15.18
C GLU A 10 -10.72 20.19 14.88
N TRP A 11 -10.47 21.24 15.67
CA TRP A 11 -10.96 22.59 15.39
C TRP A 11 -10.23 23.27 14.22
N ALA A 12 -8.91 23.12 14.13
CA ALA A 12 -8.09 23.79 13.12
C ALA A 12 -8.23 23.19 11.70
N THR A 13 -8.71 21.95 11.59
CA THR A 13 -8.94 21.27 10.30
C THR A 13 -10.40 20.87 10.14
N PRO A 14 -11.30 21.85 9.89
CA PRO A 14 -12.70 21.56 9.65
C PRO A 14 -12.86 20.66 8.42
N THR A 15 -13.82 19.75 8.48
CA THR A 15 -14.11 18.82 7.39
C THR A 15 -14.46 19.59 6.12
N LEU A 16 -13.66 19.40 5.06
CA LEU A 16 -13.87 20.04 3.77
C LEU A 16 -15.17 19.52 3.15
N LYS A 17 -16.02 20.44 2.67
CA LYS A 17 -17.31 20.14 2.02
C LYS A 17 -17.25 20.17 0.49
N LYS A 18 -16.09 20.54 -0.08
CA LYS A 18 -15.84 20.60 -1.52
C LYS A 18 -14.55 19.83 -1.81
N SER A 19 -14.55 19.08 -2.91
CA SER A 19 -13.38 18.32 -3.36
C SER A 19 -12.17 19.24 -3.54
N ALA A 20 -11.06 18.90 -2.89
CA ALA A 20 -9.78 19.57 -3.07
C ALA A 20 -8.64 18.55 -3.24
N PHE A 21 -8.97 17.34 -3.72
CA PHE A 21 -8.01 16.24 -3.80
C PHE A 21 -6.85 16.58 -4.75
N LEU A 22 -7.13 17.02 -5.98
CA LEU A 22 -6.09 17.31 -6.97
C LEU A 22 -5.23 18.54 -6.65
N THR A 23 -5.76 19.49 -5.88
CA THR A 23 -5.06 20.76 -5.60
C THR A 23 -4.34 20.76 -4.26
N ARG A 24 -4.92 20.12 -3.24
CA ARG A 24 -4.41 20.14 -1.86
C ARG A 24 -4.07 18.75 -1.33
N GLY A 25 -4.43 17.68 -2.03
CA GLY A 25 -4.25 16.30 -1.55
C GLY A 25 -5.12 15.95 -0.35
N VAL A 26 -6.22 16.70 -0.12
CA VAL A 26 -7.12 16.48 1.04
C VAL A 26 -8.44 15.91 0.57
N LEU A 27 -8.91 14.86 1.26
CA LEU A 27 -10.17 14.17 1.01
C LEU A 27 -11.29 14.70 1.92
N THR A 28 -12.50 14.79 1.38
CA THR A 28 -13.73 14.94 2.19
C THR A 28 -14.13 13.60 2.84
N PRO A 29 -14.97 13.60 3.90
CA PRO A 29 -15.45 12.35 4.49
C PRO A 29 -16.20 11.44 3.49
N GLU A 30 -16.98 12.03 2.60
CA GLU A 30 -17.70 11.30 1.54
C GLU A 30 -16.73 10.70 0.51
N GLU A 31 -15.69 11.45 0.13
CA GLU A 31 -14.63 10.95 -0.75
C GLU A 31 -13.84 9.83 -0.11
N PHE A 32 -13.55 9.92 1.18
CA PHE A 32 -12.89 8.86 1.93
C PHE A 32 -13.71 7.56 1.92
N VAL A 33 -15.03 7.63 2.15
CA VAL A 33 -15.89 6.44 2.11
C VAL A 33 -15.92 5.83 0.70
N ARG A 34 -16.08 6.64 -0.35
CA ARG A 34 -16.06 6.14 -1.74
C ARG A 34 -14.71 5.50 -2.11
N ALA A 35 -13.60 6.14 -1.74
CA ALA A 35 -12.26 5.62 -2.00
C ALA A 35 -12.00 4.32 -1.21
N GLY A 36 -12.50 4.23 0.02
CA GLY A 36 -12.39 3.01 0.81
C GLY A 36 -13.25 1.87 0.25
N ASP A 37 -14.44 2.15 -0.25
CA ASP A 37 -15.27 1.14 -0.93
C ASP A 37 -14.59 0.57 -2.19
N GLU A 38 -13.96 1.45 -2.99
CA GLU A 38 -13.13 1.04 -4.13
C GLU A 38 -11.91 0.22 -3.70
N LEU A 39 -11.27 0.58 -2.58
CA LEU A 39 -10.12 -0.15 -2.06
C LEU A 39 -10.51 -1.56 -1.62
N VAL A 40 -11.63 -1.72 -0.91
CA VAL A 40 -12.13 -3.03 -0.50
C VAL A 40 -12.57 -3.86 -1.71
N TYR A 41 -13.14 -3.22 -2.74
CA TYR A 41 -13.56 -3.89 -3.97
C TYR A 41 -12.37 -4.42 -4.78
N LYS A 42 -11.33 -3.60 -4.98
CA LYS A 42 -10.14 -3.99 -5.75
C LYS A 42 -9.20 -4.89 -4.96
N CYS A 43 -9.10 -4.65 -3.65
CA CYS A 43 -8.09 -5.26 -2.80
C CYS A 43 -8.79 -5.95 -1.62
N PRO A 44 -9.25 -7.21 -1.78
CA PRO A 44 -10.07 -7.90 -0.78
C PRO A 44 -9.35 -8.15 0.56
N THR A 45 -8.05 -7.91 0.64
CA THR A 45 -7.27 -7.92 1.90
C THR A 45 -7.67 -6.77 2.83
N TRP A 46 -8.28 -5.71 2.30
CA TRP A 46 -8.78 -4.58 3.08
C TRP A 46 -10.24 -4.79 3.47
N SER A 47 -10.59 -4.37 4.68
CA SER A 47 -11.95 -4.48 5.22
C SER A 47 -12.33 -3.22 6.01
N TRP A 48 -13.61 -2.85 5.95
CA TRP A 48 -14.18 -1.79 6.78
C TRP A 48 -14.44 -2.30 8.19
N GLU A 49 -14.15 -1.44 9.18
CA GLU A 49 -14.42 -1.70 10.58
C GLU A 49 -15.06 -0.47 11.24
N GLY A 50 -16.03 -0.71 12.13
CA GLY A 50 -16.67 0.34 12.94
C GLY A 50 -15.90 0.66 14.22
N GLY A 51 -15.18 -0.32 14.78
CA GLY A 51 -14.39 -0.17 16.00
C GLY A 51 -15.22 0.03 17.27
N ASP A 52 -14.60 0.66 18.27
CA ASP A 52 -15.21 0.88 19.58
C ASP A 52 -16.29 1.99 19.49
N PRO A 53 -17.54 1.73 19.90
CA PRO A 53 -18.63 2.70 19.86
C PRO A 53 -18.32 4.01 20.61
N LYS A 54 -17.40 4.00 21.59
CA LYS A 54 -17.00 5.21 22.33
C LYS A 54 -16.09 6.16 21.54
N ARG A 55 -15.53 5.71 20.41
CA ARG A 55 -14.58 6.46 19.58
C ARG A 55 -15.09 6.74 18.16
N VAL A 56 -16.36 6.44 17.90
CA VAL A 56 -17.02 6.67 16.62
C VAL A 56 -17.09 8.17 16.34
N LYS A 57 -16.71 8.56 15.13
CA LYS A 57 -16.78 9.94 14.64
C LYS A 57 -18.09 10.16 13.91
N GLY A 58 -18.87 11.15 14.34
CA GLY A 58 -20.20 11.43 13.77
C GLY A 58 -20.21 11.94 12.32
N HIS A 59 -19.06 12.28 11.74
CA HIS A 59 -18.94 12.68 10.32
C HIS A 59 -18.67 11.49 9.37
N LEU A 60 -18.62 10.27 9.89
CA LEU A 60 -18.48 9.03 9.12
C LEU A 60 -19.59 8.04 9.52
N PRO A 61 -20.02 7.14 8.62
CA PRO A 61 -20.96 6.07 8.94
C PRO A 61 -20.42 5.14 10.05
N PRO A 62 -21.27 4.62 10.95
CA PRO A 62 -20.83 3.82 12.10
C PRO A 62 -20.14 2.50 11.72
N ASP A 63 -20.47 1.97 10.54
CA ASP A 63 -19.91 0.75 9.94
C ASP A 63 -18.61 1.01 9.16
N LYS A 64 -18.33 2.26 8.75
CA LYS A 64 -17.21 2.65 7.89
C LYS A 64 -16.32 3.71 8.55
N GLN A 65 -15.77 3.39 9.72
CA GLN A 65 -14.95 4.33 10.48
C GLN A 65 -13.48 4.31 10.06
N TYR A 66 -12.93 3.12 9.82
CA TYR A 66 -11.56 2.92 9.34
C TYR A 66 -11.44 1.65 8.50
N LEU A 67 -10.36 1.57 7.74
CA LEU A 67 -10.02 0.36 6.98
C LEU A 67 -8.87 -0.37 7.67
N VAL A 68 -8.93 -1.69 7.67
CA VAL A 68 -7.88 -2.56 8.20
C VAL A 68 -7.50 -3.63 7.20
N THR A 69 -6.20 -3.87 7.11
CA THR A 69 -5.61 -5.06 6.49
C THR A 69 -4.83 -5.81 7.57
N ARG A 70 -5.00 -7.12 7.64
CA ARG A 70 -4.41 -7.97 8.69
C ARG A 70 -3.37 -8.89 8.08
N ASN A 71 -2.37 -9.25 8.89
CA ASN A 71 -1.36 -10.25 8.52
C ASN A 71 -0.51 -9.88 7.30
N VAL A 72 -0.25 -8.59 7.07
CA VAL A 72 0.66 -8.15 6.01
C VAL A 72 2.09 -8.61 6.35
N PRO A 73 2.74 -9.42 5.50
CA PRO A 73 4.08 -9.92 5.75
C PRO A 73 5.10 -8.78 5.67
N CYS A 74 6.08 -8.79 6.59
CA CYS A 74 7.18 -7.84 6.62
C CYS A 74 8.49 -8.64 6.69
N GLN A 75 9.10 -8.92 5.54
CA GLN A 75 10.28 -9.79 5.45
C GLN A 75 11.56 -9.10 5.94
N THR A 76 11.63 -7.78 5.81
CA THR A 76 12.84 -7.00 6.09
C THR A 76 12.49 -5.73 6.85
N ARG A 77 13.33 -5.34 7.83
CA ARG A 77 13.15 -4.10 8.57
C ARG A 77 13.56 -2.90 7.72
N ALA A 78 12.90 -1.76 7.95
CA ALA A 78 13.20 -0.52 7.25
C ALA A 78 14.69 -0.10 7.31
N SER A 79 15.36 -0.30 8.46
CA SER A 79 16.78 0.04 8.62
C SER A 79 17.73 -0.78 7.74
N ALA A 80 17.34 -2.01 7.37
CA ALA A 80 18.12 -2.81 6.43
C ALA A 80 17.88 -2.38 4.97
N LEU A 81 16.85 -1.57 4.71
CA LEU A 81 16.57 -1.02 3.39
C LEU A 81 17.48 0.18 3.04
N GLU A 82 17.87 0.94 4.05
CA GLU A 82 18.67 2.17 3.89
C GLU A 82 20.10 1.91 3.37
N GLY A 83 20.61 0.69 3.53
CA GLY A 83 21.99 0.29 3.18
C GLY A 83 22.24 0.00 1.70
N GLY A 84 21.28 0.25 0.81
CA GLY A 84 21.39 -0.14 -0.60
C GLY A 84 21.04 -1.61 -0.79
N VAL A 85 19.77 -1.93 -0.60
CA VAL A 85 19.14 -3.12 -1.15
C VAL A 85 18.26 -2.63 -2.28
N GLY A 86 18.40 -3.17 -3.48
CA GLY A 86 17.39 -2.90 -4.48
C GLY A 86 16.17 -3.75 -4.18
N MET A 87 15.03 -3.18 -4.57
CA MET A 87 13.75 -3.88 -4.60
C MET A 87 13.64 -4.53 -5.97
N GLU A 88 13.39 -5.84 -6.01
CA GLU A 88 12.94 -6.52 -7.23
C GLU A 88 11.43 -6.79 -7.06
N ASP A 89 10.63 -6.33 -8.01
CA ASP A 89 9.20 -6.65 -8.05
C ASP A 89 9.05 -8.03 -8.70
N ASP A 90 9.19 -9.08 -7.90
CA ASP A 90 8.90 -10.43 -8.34
C ASP A 90 7.38 -10.60 -8.47
N ALA A 91 6.93 -10.97 -9.67
CA ALA A 91 5.58 -11.45 -9.93
C ALA A 91 5.39 -12.80 -9.22
N ALA A 92 5.04 -12.74 -7.93
CA ALA A 92 4.68 -13.93 -7.18
C ALA A 92 3.35 -14.45 -7.72
N ARG A 93 3.41 -15.38 -8.69
CA ARG A 93 2.26 -16.17 -9.15
C ARG A 93 1.58 -16.79 -7.92
N ILE A 94 0.47 -16.20 -7.49
CA ILE A 94 -0.53 -16.89 -6.70
C ILE A 94 -1.27 -17.76 -7.71
N ASP A 95 -1.28 -19.08 -7.51
CA ASP A 95 -1.81 -20.09 -8.44
C ASP A 95 -3.07 -19.61 -9.20
N ASP A 96 -3.06 -19.83 -10.53
CA ASP A 96 -4.03 -19.41 -11.55
C ASP A 96 -5.51 -19.85 -11.31
N GLU A 97 -5.85 -20.52 -10.21
CA GLU A 97 -7.23 -20.98 -9.95
C GLU A 97 -8.20 -19.87 -9.51
N CYS A 98 -7.71 -18.67 -9.20
CA CYS A 98 -8.54 -17.61 -8.61
C CYS A 98 -8.67 -16.33 -9.46
N GLY A 99 -8.37 -16.33 -10.76
CA GLY A 99 -8.76 -15.24 -11.71
C GLY A 99 -8.49 -13.80 -11.25
N GLY A 100 -7.54 -13.61 -10.33
CA GLY A 100 -7.24 -12.37 -9.64
C GLY A 100 -6.00 -11.75 -10.24
N ASP A 101 -6.03 -10.44 -10.40
CA ASP A 101 -4.89 -9.63 -10.75
C ASP A 101 -3.64 -9.99 -9.93
N ASP A 102 -2.54 -10.26 -10.64
CA ASP A 102 -1.26 -10.70 -10.09
C ASP A 102 -0.70 -9.64 -9.13
N TRP A 103 -0.74 -9.95 -7.83
CA TRP A 103 -0.25 -9.05 -6.78
C TRP A 103 1.27 -9.15 -6.71
N LEU A 104 1.96 -8.08 -7.13
CA LEU A 104 3.42 -8.00 -7.02
C LEU A 104 3.85 -8.00 -5.54
N VAL A 105 4.70 -8.96 -5.18
CA VAL A 105 5.35 -9.00 -3.87
C VAL A 105 6.78 -8.54 -4.05
N SER A 106 7.05 -7.29 -3.67
CA SER A 106 8.40 -6.75 -3.74
C SER A 106 9.31 -7.50 -2.75
N ARG A 107 10.34 -8.18 -3.28
CA ARG A 107 11.32 -8.92 -2.49
C ARG A 107 12.54 -8.05 -2.28
N VAL A 108 13.01 -7.99 -1.03
CA VAL A 108 14.24 -7.26 -0.71
C VAL A 108 15.42 -8.17 -0.99
N VAL A 109 16.28 -7.76 -1.93
CA VAL A 109 17.50 -8.48 -2.30
C VAL A 109 18.72 -7.68 -1.88
N SER A 110 19.73 -8.38 -1.36
CA SER A 110 21.05 -7.77 -1.14
C SER A 110 21.59 -7.17 -2.43
N ALA A 111 22.30 -6.03 -2.36
CA ALA A 111 22.99 -5.44 -3.51
C ALA A 111 23.90 -6.45 -4.23
N GLU A 112 24.54 -7.35 -3.48
CA GLU A 112 25.40 -8.40 -4.02
C GLU A 112 24.59 -9.44 -4.83
N GLU A 113 23.41 -9.82 -4.33
CA GLU A 113 22.54 -10.78 -5.00
C GLU A 113 21.92 -10.16 -6.25
N GLN A 114 21.57 -8.88 -6.21
CA GLN A 114 21.12 -8.12 -7.37
C GLN A 114 22.21 -7.93 -8.42
N ALA A 115 23.44 -7.64 -8.02
CA ALA A 115 24.56 -7.51 -8.94
C ALA A 115 24.81 -8.82 -9.69
N ARG A 116 24.84 -9.93 -8.95
CA ARG A 116 25.00 -11.28 -9.53
C ARG A 116 23.85 -11.66 -10.47
N ARG A 117 22.60 -11.29 -10.14
CA ARG A 117 21.44 -11.55 -11.00
C ARG A 117 21.45 -10.71 -12.27
N ARG A 118 21.75 -9.39 -12.17
CA ARG A 118 21.91 -8.52 -13.34
C ARG A 118 23.03 -8.98 -14.26
N GLU A 119 24.15 -9.42 -13.69
CA GLU A 119 25.25 -10.00 -14.45
C GLU A 119 24.77 -11.25 -15.20
N LYS A 120 24.03 -12.12 -14.52
CA LYS A 120 23.42 -13.30 -15.16
C LYS A 120 22.45 -12.92 -16.29
N GLU A 121 21.56 -11.96 -16.09
CA GLU A 121 20.65 -11.49 -17.16
C GLU A 121 21.41 -10.92 -18.37
N LEU A 122 22.51 -10.21 -18.12
CA LEU A 122 23.38 -9.69 -19.16
C LEU A 122 24.07 -10.82 -19.95
N VAL A 123 24.54 -11.85 -19.26
CA VAL A 123 25.11 -13.05 -19.88
C VAL A 123 24.05 -13.80 -20.68
N ASP A 124 22.87 -14.06 -20.11
CA ASP A 124 21.77 -14.75 -20.79
C ASP A 124 21.28 -13.97 -22.04
N THR A 125 21.29 -12.63 -21.99
CA THR A 125 20.96 -11.77 -23.15
C THR A 125 22.05 -11.79 -24.22
N PHE A 126 23.31 -11.82 -23.79
CA PHE A 126 24.45 -11.92 -24.70
C PHE A 126 24.46 -13.27 -25.43
N ASP A 127 24.22 -14.36 -24.71
CA ASP A 127 24.12 -15.72 -25.28
C ASP A 127 22.95 -15.85 -26.26
N MET A 128 21.82 -15.14 -26.06
CA MET A 128 20.72 -15.10 -27.03
C MET A 128 21.07 -14.40 -28.35
N LEU A 129 22.01 -13.46 -28.36
CA LEU A 129 22.38 -12.70 -29.56
C LEU A 129 23.35 -13.45 -30.48
N ASP A 130 24.02 -14.48 -29.95
CA ASP A 130 24.97 -15.31 -30.69
C ASP A 130 24.30 -16.49 -31.44
N ASP A 131 22.99 -16.74 -31.25
CA ASP A 131 22.25 -17.87 -31.87
C ASP A 131 21.51 -17.51 -33.19
N ASP A 132 21.50 -16.24 -33.60
CA ASP A 132 20.92 -15.75 -34.88
C ASP A 132 21.96 -15.69 -36.04
N GLY A 133 22.89 -16.67 -36.09
CA GLY A 133 23.96 -16.78 -37.11
C GLY A 133 23.74 -17.86 -38.16
#